data_AF-A0AAJ3V184-F1
#
_entry.id   AF-A0AAJ3V184-F1
#
_cell.length_a   1.000
_cell.length_b   1.000
_cell.length_c   1.000
_cell.angle_alpha   90.00
_cell.angle_beta   90.00
_cell.angle_gamma   90.00
#
_symmetry.space_group_name_H-M   'P 1'
#
loop_
_entity.id
_entity.type
_entity.pdbx_description
1 polymer ?
#
loop_
_entity_poly.entity_id
_entity_poly.type
_entity_poly.pdbx_seq_one_letter_code
_entity_poly.pdbx_strand_id
1 'polypeptide(L)'
;MARHASLAEQLEALRTYVQQPDHAPEPVQTNWSLVAANDNDPEEVADLKHDRKRLVTPSVAEIMKNCQYGDVETNASGQVVRIGRLRFSDGTQTERAYRYTLDGKLEEYAARMPTGAMLGSRDKVDVALGGDENPQEVTDSNGYFAEVLDTKKARYVTGRRHKGARIKLTHDEAKAELAAAYDNTDMSKVTFTRYPDGLPCGSAKVADSFLGMQKTTCAGGGSVMWQDIVSQREERREWLAAVSGMADDHFKTLTLAVKASSLKEIGQSRGYKGQYAIEAGRRLLVAANDNLADALELAKSAKNSTAT
;
A
#
# COMPACT_ATOMS: atom_id res chain seq x y z
N MET A 1 -20.45 14.10 -27.97
CA MET A 1 -19.28 13.43 -28.56
C MET A 1 -18.58 14.38 -29.51
N ALA A 2 -17.31 14.69 -29.24
CA ALA A 2 -16.56 15.74 -29.91
C ALA A 2 -16.34 15.40 -31.40
N ARG A 3 -16.77 16.30 -32.30
CA ARG A 3 -16.71 16.11 -33.76
C ARG A 3 -15.29 16.11 -34.36
N HIS A 4 -14.24 16.23 -33.53
CA HIS A 4 -12.84 16.25 -33.96
C HIS A 4 -11.88 15.59 -32.95
N ALA A 5 -12.29 14.50 -32.28
CA ALA A 5 -11.32 13.68 -31.54
C ALA A 5 -10.44 12.90 -32.52
N SER A 6 -9.14 12.78 -32.22
CA SER A 6 -8.23 12.01 -33.07
C SER A 6 -8.63 10.52 -33.06
N LEU A 7 -8.36 9.77 -34.12
CA LEU A 7 -8.68 8.33 -34.17
C LEU A 7 -7.99 7.56 -33.01
N ALA A 8 -6.87 8.07 -32.51
CA ALA A 8 -6.18 7.51 -31.35
C ALA A 8 -6.97 7.69 -30.04
N GLU A 9 -7.57 8.87 -29.83
CA GLU A 9 -8.47 9.12 -28.69
C GLU A 9 -9.75 8.29 -28.79
N GLN A 10 -10.23 8.04 -30.01
CA GLN A 10 -11.41 7.18 -30.25
C GLN A 10 -11.15 5.69 -30.04
N LEU A 11 -9.89 5.25 -29.90
CA LEU A 11 -9.51 3.84 -29.75
C LEU A 11 -8.81 3.56 -28.41
N GLU A 12 -9.14 4.32 -27.38
CA GLU A 12 -8.56 4.16 -26.05
C GLU A 12 -8.83 2.77 -25.45
N ALA A 13 -10.06 2.24 -25.59
CA ALA A 13 -10.39 0.91 -25.08
C ALA A 13 -9.65 -0.22 -25.81
N LEU A 14 -9.39 -0.08 -27.12
CA LEU A 14 -8.51 -0.98 -27.88
C LEU A 14 -7.08 -0.96 -27.31
N ARG A 15 -6.57 0.21 -26.91
CA ARG A 15 -5.24 0.30 -26.30
C ARG A 15 -5.20 -0.44 -24.97
N THR A 16 -6.24 -0.31 -24.15
CA THR A 16 -6.40 -1.09 -22.92
C THR A 16 -6.45 -2.60 -23.22
N TYR A 17 -7.20 -3.01 -24.24
CA TYR A 17 -7.29 -4.41 -24.70
C TYR A 17 -5.94 -5.01 -25.08
N VAL A 18 -5.06 -4.23 -25.72
CA VAL A 18 -3.71 -4.68 -26.10
C VAL A 18 -2.79 -4.80 -24.88
N GLN A 19 -2.99 -3.94 -23.88
CA GLN A 19 -2.10 -3.82 -22.73
C GLN A 19 -2.48 -4.77 -21.57
N GLN A 20 -3.73 -5.23 -21.50
CA GLN A 20 -4.19 -6.12 -20.44
C GLN A 20 -3.65 -7.55 -20.65
N PRO A 21 -2.93 -8.14 -19.68
CA PRO A 21 -2.46 -9.52 -19.81
C PRO A 21 -3.61 -10.53 -19.67
N ASP A 22 -3.82 -11.34 -20.71
CA ASP A 22 -4.87 -12.38 -20.74
C ASP A 22 -4.58 -13.59 -19.80
N HIS A 23 -3.33 -13.78 -19.39
CA HIS A 23 -2.92 -14.89 -18.52
C HIS A 23 -3.08 -14.53 -17.04
N ALA A 24 -3.29 -15.55 -16.19
CA ALA A 24 -3.15 -15.33 -14.76
C ALA A 24 -1.71 -14.90 -14.51
N PRO A 25 -1.46 -13.88 -13.65
CA PRO A 25 -0.10 -13.68 -13.19
C PRO A 25 0.38 -15.03 -12.66
N GLU A 26 1.45 -15.56 -13.26
CA GLU A 26 1.96 -16.85 -12.84
C GLU A 26 2.17 -16.78 -11.33
N PRO A 27 1.73 -17.81 -10.56
CA PRO A 27 2.02 -17.85 -9.14
C PRO A 27 3.52 -17.64 -9.02
N VAL A 28 3.92 -16.60 -8.26
CA VAL A 28 5.29 -16.12 -8.19
C VAL A 28 6.21 -17.32 -8.00
N GLN A 29 6.89 -17.73 -9.07
CA GLN A 29 7.89 -18.78 -8.99
C GLN A 29 9.13 -18.13 -8.39
N THR A 30 9.23 -18.24 -7.09
CA THR A 30 10.45 -17.92 -6.36
C THR A 30 11.48 -18.96 -6.77
N ASN A 31 12.45 -18.58 -7.59
CA ASN A 31 13.70 -19.31 -7.71
C ASN A 31 14.44 -19.08 -6.40
N TRP A 32 14.19 -19.92 -5.40
CA TRP A 32 14.92 -19.88 -4.13
C TRP A 32 16.40 -20.18 -4.41
N SER A 33 17.22 -19.15 -4.57
CA SER A 33 18.65 -19.27 -4.27
C SER A 33 18.83 -18.92 -2.80
N LEU A 34 19.43 -19.85 -2.04
CA LEU A 34 19.87 -19.58 -0.66
C LEU A 34 21.04 -18.57 -0.60
N VAL A 35 21.54 -18.15 -1.76
CA VAL A 35 22.58 -17.15 -1.94
C VAL A 35 21.89 -15.87 -2.39
N ALA A 36 22.02 -14.80 -1.61
CA ALA A 36 21.63 -13.47 -2.06
C ALA A 36 22.50 -13.11 -3.28
N ALA A 37 21.88 -12.79 -4.41
CA ALA A 37 22.58 -12.18 -5.54
C ALA A 37 22.97 -10.76 -5.11
N ASN A 38 24.13 -10.64 -4.47
CA ASN A 38 24.69 -9.38 -4.00
C ASN A 38 25.52 -8.74 -5.11
N ASP A 39 24.93 -8.63 -6.30
CA ASP A 39 25.58 -8.17 -7.53
C ASP A 39 25.39 -6.66 -7.73
N ASN A 40 24.98 -5.95 -6.67
CA ASN A 40 24.71 -4.51 -6.73
C ASN A 40 26.03 -3.73 -6.74
N ASP A 41 26.28 -3.01 -7.84
CA ASP A 41 27.37 -2.04 -7.92
C ASP A 41 27.06 -0.85 -6.98
N PRO A 42 27.89 -0.57 -5.97
CA PRO A 42 27.65 0.54 -5.03
C PRO A 42 27.56 1.91 -5.72
N GLU A 43 28.12 2.08 -6.92
CA GLU A 43 28.00 3.32 -7.69
C GLU A 43 26.59 3.53 -8.28
N GLU A 44 25.89 2.46 -8.67
CA GLU A 44 24.53 2.56 -9.22
C GLU A 44 23.48 2.88 -8.14
N VAL A 45 23.73 2.52 -6.89
CA VAL A 45 22.79 2.69 -5.77
C VAL A 45 23.04 3.98 -4.99
N ALA A 46 24.19 4.64 -5.16
CA ALA A 46 24.60 5.83 -4.41
C ALA A 46 23.64 7.03 -4.59
N ASP A 47 23.03 7.15 -5.77
CA ASP A 47 22.16 8.27 -6.13
C ASP A 47 20.66 7.98 -5.98
N LEU A 48 20.26 6.73 -5.72
CA LEU A 48 18.87 6.38 -5.40
C LEU A 48 18.54 6.77 -3.95
N LYS A 49 18.43 8.06 -3.69
CA LYS A 49 17.91 8.58 -2.42
C LYS A 49 16.39 8.47 -2.43
N HIS A 50 15.85 7.63 -1.56
CA HIS A 50 14.41 7.57 -1.35
C HIS A 50 13.92 8.85 -0.68
N ASP A 51 13.06 9.59 -1.37
CA ASP A 51 12.31 10.68 -0.77
C ASP A 51 11.34 10.08 0.25
N ARG A 52 11.55 10.42 1.51
CA ARG A 52 10.65 10.03 2.60
C ARG A 52 9.93 11.27 3.07
N LYS A 53 8.63 11.15 3.31
CA LYS A 53 7.86 12.26 3.86
C LYS A 53 8.37 12.58 5.26
N ARG A 54 8.83 13.82 5.44
CA ARG A 54 9.34 14.33 6.70
C ARG A 54 8.22 15.07 7.42
N LEU A 55 7.65 14.44 8.45
CA LEU A 55 6.59 15.02 9.26
C LEU A 55 7.20 15.77 10.45
N VAL A 56 7.08 17.10 10.41
CA VAL A 56 7.43 17.98 11.52
C VAL A 56 6.18 18.26 12.35
N THR A 57 6.23 17.97 13.65
CA THR A 57 5.19 18.25 14.64
C THR A 57 5.71 19.29 15.64
N PRO A 58 4.98 20.38 15.94
CA PRO A 58 3.68 20.77 15.37
C PRO A 58 3.77 21.16 13.88
N SER A 59 2.68 20.93 13.14
CA SER A 59 2.62 21.28 11.72
C SER A 59 2.57 22.80 11.51
N VAL A 60 2.98 23.30 10.34
CA VAL A 60 2.90 24.74 10.00
C VAL A 60 1.48 25.29 10.20
N ALA A 61 0.46 24.53 9.82
CA ALA A 61 -0.94 24.91 10.01
C ALA A 61 -1.32 25.02 11.50
N GLU A 62 -0.83 24.09 12.33
CA GLU A 62 -1.06 24.14 13.78
C GLU A 62 -0.30 25.30 14.44
N ILE A 63 0.91 25.63 13.95
CA ILE A 63 1.67 26.79 14.40
C ILE A 63 0.87 28.07 14.10
N MET A 64 0.45 28.26 12.85
CA MET A 64 -0.32 29.43 12.43
C MET A 64 -1.63 29.57 13.21
N LYS A 65 -2.34 28.45 13.45
CA LYS A 65 -3.56 28.43 14.25
C LYS A 65 -3.31 28.90 15.70
N ASN A 66 -2.25 28.43 16.34
CA ASN A 66 -1.91 28.86 17.69
C ASN A 66 -1.43 30.31 17.72
N CYS A 67 -0.68 30.78 16.72
CA CYS A 67 -0.28 32.18 16.65
C CYS A 67 -1.47 33.14 16.47
N GLN A 68 -2.52 32.72 15.76
CA GLN A 68 -3.70 33.55 15.49
C GLN A 68 -4.69 33.59 16.67
N TYR A 69 -4.88 32.48 17.38
CA TYR A 69 -5.93 32.32 18.39
C TYR A 69 -5.44 31.96 19.79
N GLY A 70 -4.14 31.70 19.96
CA GLY A 70 -3.58 31.23 21.22
C GLY A 70 -3.23 32.38 22.15
N ASP A 71 -3.52 32.19 23.44
CA ASP A 71 -3.09 33.12 24.49
C ASP A 71 -1.56 33.16 24.57
N VAL A 72 -1.02 34.39 24.65
CA VAL A 72 0.41 34.66 24.74
C VAL A 72 0.80 34.82 26.21
N GLU A 73 1.67 33.96 26.70
CA GLU A 73 2.27 34.09 28.04
C GLU A 73 3.71 34.56 27.91
N THR A 74 4.04 35.61 28.67
CA THR A 74 5.38 36.18 28.75
C THR A 74 5.99 35.97 30.14
N ASN A 75 7.31 35.80 30.18
CA ASN A 75 8.08 35.78 31.42
C ASN A 75 8.29 37.22 31.95
N ALA A 76 8.79 37.36 33.18
CA ALA A 76 9.16 38.63 33.80
C ALA A 76 10.13 39.47 32.95
N SER A 77 10.96 38.83 32.12
CA SER A 77 11.88 39.48 31.19
C SER A 77 11.23 39.87 29.84
N GLY A 78 9.91 39.75 29.70
CA GLY A 78 9.16 40.08 28.48
C GLY A 78 9.28 39.07 27.34
N GLN A 79 9.95 37.93 27.57
CA GLN A 79 10.11 36.87 26.58
C GLN A 79 8.84 36.01 26.49
N VAL A 80 8.44 35.64 25.28
CA VAL A 80 7.29 34.75 25.06
C VAL A 80 7.68 33.32 25.41
N VAL A 81 6.99 32.71 26.37
CA VAL A 81 7.23 31.34 26.85
C VAL A 81 6.20 30.36 26.29
N ARG A 82 4.97 30.83 26.05
CA ARG A 82 3.88 30.00 25.52
C ARG A 82 2.99 30.81 24.58
N ILE A 83 2.58 30.20 23.48
CA ILE A 83 1.49 30.69 22.62
C ILE A 83 0.52 29.52 22.42
N GLY A 84 -0.62 29.53 23.11
CA GLY A 84 -1.56 28.40 23.07
C GLY A 84 -0.89 27.08 23.47
N ARG A 85 -0.80 26.12 22.55
CA ARG A 85 -0.11 24.83 22.79
C ARG A 85 1.39 24.85 22.48
N LEU A 86 1.90 25.89 21.82
CA LEU A 86 3.31 26.03 21.48
C LEU A 86 4.09 26.51 22.71
N ARG A 87 5.28 25.93 22.92
CA ARG A 87 6.19 26.30 24.00
C ARG A 87 7.49 26.82 23.41
N PHE A 88 8.03 27.87 24.01
CA PHE A 88 9.27 28.50 23.58
C PHE A 88 10.27 28.53 24.72
N SER A 89 11.55 28.39 24.37
CA SER A 89 12.67 28.42 25.31
C SER A 89 12.92 29.86 25.79
N ASP A 90 13.15 30.03 27.10
CA ASP A 90 13.69 31.26 27.71
C ASP A 90 15.23 31.23 27.78
N GLY A 91 15.86 30.24 27.15
CA GLY A 91 17.31 30.06 27.16
C GLY A 91 17.82 29.22 28.33
N THR A 92 16.97 28.74 29.24
CA THR A 92 17.37 27.84 30.33
C THR A 92 17.03 26.38 30.06
N GLN A 93 16.05 26.11 29.20
CA GLN A 93 15.61 24.75 28.90
C GLN A 93 16.62 23.99 28.03
N THR A 94 16.64 22.68 28.20
CA THR A 94 17.44 21.76 27.39
C THR A 94 16.55 20.74 26.68
N GLU A 95 16.96 20.33 25.48
CA GLU A 95 16.32 19.25 24.72
C GLU A 95 17.31 18.14 24.39
N ARG A 96 16.77 16.94 24.17
CA ARG A 96 17.54 15.77 23.74
C ARG A 96 17.97 15.99 22.30
N ALA A 97 19.28 16.02 22.07
CA ALA A 97 19.89 16.16 20.76
C ALA A 97 20.94 15.07 20.55
N TYR A 98 21.36 14.89 19.30
CA TYR A 98 22.42 13.96 18.94
C TYR A 98 23.59 14.75 18.35
N ARG A 99 24.81 14.42 18.76
CA ARG A 99 26.04 14.96 18.17
C ARG A 99 26.98 13.82 17.79
N TYR A 100 27.78 14.06 16.77
CA TYR A 100 28.91 13.18 16.48
C TYR A 100 30.05 13.49 17.44
N THR A 101 30.61 12.46 18.05
CA THR A 101 31.87 12.55 18.79
C THR A 101 33.05 12.68 17.83
N LEU A 102 34.22 13.04 18.36
CA LEU A 102 35.47 13.05 17.60
C LEU A 102 35.78 11.69 16.93
N ASP A 103 35.27 10.60 17.51
CA ASP A 103 35.42 9.24 16.99
C ASP A 103 34.35 8.88 15.93
N GLY A 104 33.50 9.83 15.53
CA GLY A 104 32.43 9.62 14.55
C GLY A 104 31.22 8.83 15.07
N LYS A 105 31.13 8.58 16.39
CA LYS A 105 29.98 7.90 17.00
C LYS A 105 28.88 8.89 17.35
N LEU A 106 27.63 8.46 17.21
CA LEU A 106 26.46 9.28 17.57
C LEU A 106 26.22 9.18 19.09
N GLU A 107 26.34 10.28 19.81
CA GLU A 107 26.02 10.38 21.23
C GLU A 107 24.82 11.28 21.48
N GLU A 108 23.97 10.86 22.41
CA GLU A 108 22.87 11.67 22.90
C GLU A 108 23.36 12.67 23.96
N TYR A 109 22.99 13.94 23.82
CA TYR A 109 23.31 14.97 24.79
C TYR A 109 22.14 15.93 25.01
N ALA A 110 22.13 16.61 26.15
CA ALA A 110 21.17 17.66 26.45
C ALA A 110 21.67 18.99 25.88
N ALA A 111 21.11 19.42 24.74
CA ALA A 111 21.43 20.69 24.11
C ALA A 111 20.66 21.82 24.80
N ARG A 112 21.36 22.90 25.19
CA ARG A 112 20.73 24.12 25.69
C ARG A 112 20.06 24.86 24.54
N MET A 113 18.77 25.09 24.63
CA MET A 113 17.99 25.71 23.55
C MET A 113 18.10 27.24 23.62
N PRO A 114 18.34 27.93 22.50
CA PRO A 114 18.42 29.39 22.49
C PRO A 114 17.06 30.02 22.81
N THR A 115 17.09 31.26 23.32
CA THR A 115 15.88 32.04 23.61
C THR A 115 15.00 32.16 22.37
N GLY A 116 13.71 31.85 22.51
CA GLY A 116 12.72 31.86 21.42
C GLY A 116 12.66 30.60 20.57
N ALA A 117 13.50 29.58 20.83
CA ALA A 117 13.40 28.30 20.13
C ALA A 117 12.13 27.54 20.52
N MET A 118 11.44 26.95 19.54
CA MET A 118 10.23 26.16 19.78
C MET A 118 10.57 24.79 20.37
N LEU A 119 10.07 24.54 21.58
CA LEU A 119 10.29 23.31 22.34
C LEU A 119 9.26 22.23 21.97
N GLY A 120 9.68 20.97 22.08
CA GLY A 120 8.87 19.78 21.84
C GLY A 120 8.69 19.44 20.37
N SER A 121 9.44 20.10 19.48
CA SER A 121 9.41 19.84 18.05
C SER A 121 9.88 18.42 17.76
N ARG A 122 9.06 17.64 17.08
CA ARG A 122 9.39 16.26 16.68
C ARG A 122 9.42 16.16 15.19
N ASP A 123 10.52 15.62 14.72
CA ASP A 123 10.72 15.32 13.32
C ASP A 123 10.67 13.80 13.14
N LYS A 124 9.70 13.33 12.38
CA LYS A 124 9.51 11.92 12.07
C LYS A 124 9.57 11.72 10.58
N VAL A 125 10.40 10.78 10.18
CA VAL A 125 10.36 10.22 8.83
C VAL A 125 9.22 9.22 8.79
N ASP A 126 8.18 9.50 8.01
CA ASP A 126 6.90 8.77 8.05
C ASP A 126 6.95 7.52 7.17
N VAL A 127 6.75 7.67 5.86
CA VAL A 127 6.76 6.57 4.88
C VAL A 127 7.54 7.02 3.64
N ALA A 128 8.11 6.06 2.92
CA ALA A 128 8.66 6.30 1.58
C ALA A 128 7.54 6.85 0.67
N LEU A 129 7.82 7.94 -0.05
CA LEU A 129 6.86 8.52 -0.98
C LEU A 129 6.63 7.51 -2.13
N GLY A 130 5.39 7.09 -2.39
CA GLY A 130 5.09 6.26 -3.57
C GLY A 130 3.95 5.22 -3.48
N GLY A 131 3.36 4.99 -2.30
CA GLY A 131 2.19 4.12 -2.17
C GLY A 131 1.21 4.70 -1.16
N ASP A 132 0.05 5.15 -1.64
CA ASP A 132 -1.04 5.49 -0.72
C ASP A 132 -1.53 4.19 -0.08
N GLU A 133 -1.42 4.08 1.25
CA GLU A 133 -1.97 2.93 1.97
C GLU A 133 -3.50 2.96 1.91
N ASN A 134 -4.08 2.28 0.92
CA ASN A 134 -5.51 2.11 0.84
C ASN A 134 -5.98 1.08 1.89
N PRO A 135 -6.84 1.46 2.86
CA PRO A 135 -7.33 0.53 3.88
C PRO A 135 -8.11 -0.67 3.31
N GLN A 136 -8.71 -0.49 2.13
CA GLN A 136 -9.46 -1.53 1.44
C GLN A 136 -8.53 -2.65 0.97
N GLU A 137 -7.40 -2.32 0.35
CA GLU A 137 -6.41 -3.29 -0.13
C GLU A 137 -5.80 -4.13 1.01
N VAL A 138 -5.63 -3.54 2.20
CA VAL A 138 -5.19 -4.28 3.39
C VAL A 138 -6.25 -5.31 3.80
N THR A 139 -7.53 -4.95 3.71
CA THR A 139 -8.64 -5.84 4.05
C THR A 139 -8.75 -6.99 3.05
N ASP A 140 -8.65 -6.69 1.75
CA ASP A 140 -8.74 -7.67 0.68
C ASP A 140 -7.52 -8.61 0.68
N SER A 141 -6.32 -8.08 0.92
CA SER A 141 -5.10 -8.88 1.13
C SER A 141 -5.24 -9.83 2.33
N ASN A 142 -5.74 -9.34 3.46
CA ASN A 142 -5.98 -10.17 4.64
C ASN A 142 -7.05 -11.26 4.38
N GLY A 143 -8.08 -10.93 3.59
CA GLY A 143 -9.10 -11.88 3.14
C GLY A 143 -8.52 -13.00 2.28
N TYR A 144 -7.65 -12.65 1.34
CA TYR A 144 -6.94 -13.61 0.51
C TYR A 144 -6.10 -14.61 1.33
N PHE A 145 -5.32 -14.13 2.31
CA PHE A 145 -4.55 -15.04 3.18
C PHE A 145 -5.45 -15.98 3.99
N ALA A 146 -6.61 -15.48 4.43
CA ALA A 146 -7.58 -16.31 5.15
C ALA A 146 -8.14 -17.42 4.25
N GLU A 147 -8.45 -17.11 2.99
CA GLU A 147 -8.94 -18.10 2.01
C GLU A 147 -7.86 -19.12 1.61
N VAL A 148 -6.64 -18.67 1.32
CA VAL A 148 -5.54 -19.56 0.88
C VAL A 148 -5.14 -20.55 1.97
N LEU A 149 -5.15 -20.11 3.22
CA LEU A 149 -4.72 -20.93 4.36
C LEU A 149 -5.88 -21.62 5.08
N ASP A 150 -7.11 -21.50 4.57
CA ASP A 150 -8.34 -22.03 5.18
C ASP A 150 -8.47 -21.65 6.66
N THR A 151 -8.24 -20.37 6.95
CA THR A 151 -8.25 -19.81 8.30
C THR A 151 -9.33 -18.74 8.45
N LYS A 152 -9.65 -18.40 9.71
CA LYS A 152 -10.56 -17.27 9.97
C LYS A 152 -9.94 -15.93 9.55
N LYS A 153 -10.78 -15.05 9.01
CA LYS A 153 -10.40 -13.66 8.67
C LYS A 153 -9.75 -12.97 9.87
N ALA A 154 -8.57 -12.40 9.65
CA ALA A 154 -7.82 -11.72 10.68
C ALA A 154 -8.59 -10.50 11.19
N ARG A 155 -8.71 -10.36 12.52
CA ARG A 155 -9.24 -9.17 13.17
C ARG A 155 -8.14 -8.57 14.02
N TYR A 156 -7.42 -7.60 13.45
CA TYR A 156 -6.38 -6.91 14.18
C TYR A 156 -6.99 -6.07 15.31
N VAL A 157 -6.47 -6.24 16.52
CA VAL A 157 -6.81 -5.43 17.69
C VAL A 157 -5.56 -4.74 18.16
N THR A 158 -5.57 -3.41 18.17
CA THR A 158 -4.43 -2.62 18.64
C THR A 158 -4.14 -2.95 20.10
N GLY A 159 -2.90 -3.35 20.36
CA GLY A 159 -2.43 -3.67 21.70
C GLY A 159 -2.66 -2.49 22.65
N ARG A 160 -3.37 -2.72 23.75
CA ARG A 160 -3.50 -1.73 24.82
C ARG A 160 -2.28 -1.81 25.72
N ARG A 161 -1.76 -0.66 26.15
CA ARG A 161 -0.72 -0.64 27.19
C ARG A 161 -1.28 -1.33 28.45
N HIS A 162 -0.57 -2.36 28.91
CA HIS A 162 -0.89 -3.04 30.17
C HIS A 162 -0.93 -2.01 31.30
N LYS A 163 -2.08 -1.89 31.98
CA LYS A 163 -2.30 -0.94 33.09
C LYS A 163 -2.01 -1.53 34.48
N GLY A 164 -1.47 -2.75 34.56
CA GLY A 164 -1.09 -3.38 35.82
C GLY A 164 0.42 -3.33 36.10
N ALA A 165 0.79 -3.63 37.34
CA ALA A 165 2.18 -3.87 37.71
C ALA A 165 2.76 -5.00 36.85
N ARG A 166 3.93 -4.77 36.25
CA ARG A 166 4.66 -5.83 35.55
C ARG A 166 5.25 -6.76 36.60
N ILE A 167 4.75 -7.99 36.66
CA ILE A 167 5.35 -9.05 37.47
C ILE A 167 6.67 -9.42 36.78
N LYS A 168 7.78 -9.14 37.44
CA LYS A 168 9.11 -9.54 36.98
C LYS A 168 9.37 -10.94 37.50
N LEU A 169 8.84 -11.94 36.82
CA LEU A 169 9.17 -13.33 37.10
C LEU A 169 10.31 -13.77 36.17
N THR A 170 11.28 -14.50 36.71
CA THR A 170 12.27 -15.20 35.89
C THR A 170 11.63 -16.44 35.25
N HIS A 171 12.25 -16.97 34.18
CA HIS A 171 11.75 -18.16 33.48
C HIS A 171 11.63 -19.37 34.43
N ASP A 172 12.58 -19.54 35.33
CA ASP A 172 12.62 -20.71 36.23
C ASP A 172 11.56 -20.61 37.33
N GLU A 173 11.34 -19.40 37.87
CA GLU A 173 10.23 -19.13 38.78
C GLU A 173 8.87 -19.38 38.10
N ALA A 174 8.72 -18.99 36.83
CA ALA A 174 7.48 -19.19 36.08
C ALA A 174 7.18 -20.68 35.86
N LYS A 175 8.23 -21.47 35.59
CA LYS A 175 8.11 -22.91 35.43
C LYS A 175 7.71 -23.59 36.76
N ALA A 176 8.27 -23.14 37.88
CA ALA A 176 7.94 -23.66 39.20
C ALA A 176 6.50 -23.32 39.63
N GLU A 177 6.06 -22.07 39.40
CA GLU A 177 4.66 -21.67 39.66
C GLU A 177 3.68 -22.46 38.79
N LEU A 178 4.00 -22.69 37.53
CA LEU A 178 3.16 -23.47 36.63
C LEU A 178 3.06 -24.93 37.11
N ALA A 179 4.17 -25.55 37.51
CA ALA A 179 4.15 -26.91 38.08
C ALA A 179 3.29 -26.98 39.37
N ALA A 180 3.49 -26.04 40.29
CA ALA A 180 2.70 -25.96 41.53
C ALA A 180 1.20 -25.71 41.26
N ALA A 181 0.87 -24.97 40.21
CA ALA A 181 -0.51 -24.78 39.79
C ALA A 181 -1.11 -26.08 39.24
N TYR A 182 -0.40 -26.83 38.39
CA TYR A 182 -0.88 -28.12 37.88
C TYR A 182 -1.10 -29.15 39.00
N ASP A 183 -0.20 -29.22 39.98
CA ASP A 183 -0.33 -30.16 41.11
C ASP A 183 -1.53 -29.85 42.01
N ASN A 184 -1.89 -28.56 42.15
CA ASN A 184 -3.01 -28.13 42.98
C ASN A 184 -4.35 -28.09 42.24
N THR A 185 -4.36 -28.24 40.90
CA THR A 185 -5.58 -28.11 40.11
C THR A 185 -6.04 -29.47 39.59
N ASP A 186 -7.30 -29.81 39.82
CA ASP A 186 -7.92 -30.99 39.22
C ASP A 186 -8.15 -30.76 37.72
N MET A 187 -7.19 -31.23 36.90
CA MET A 187 -7.17 -31.06 35.46
C MET A 187 -8.42 -31.65 34.75
N SER A 188 -9.15 -32.57 35.40
CA SER A 188 -10.38 -33.13 34.84
C SER A 188 -11.52 -32.10 34.75
N LYS A 189 -11.45 -31.04 35.55
CA LYS A 189 -12.43 -29.93 35.57
C LYS A 189 -12.00 -28.75 34.69
N VAL A 190 -10.81 -28.79 34.11
CA VAL A 190 -10.29 -27.72 33.27
C VAL A 190 -10.77 -27.91 31.84
N THR A 191 -11.70 -27.05 31.40
CA THR A 191 -12.11 -26.97 30.00
C THR A 191 -11.09 -26.19 29.17
N PHE A 192 -10.36 -26.90 28.33
CA PHE A 192 -9.49 -26.28 27.33
C PHE A 192 -10.34 -25.70 26.20
N THR A 193 -10.38 -24.37 26.09
CA THR A 193 -11.03 -23.71 24.97
C THR A 193 -10.03 -23.68 23.80
N ARG A 194 -10.16 -24.64 22.87
CA ARG A 194 -9.35 -24.64 21.65
C ARG A 194 -9.95 -23.65 20.65
N TYR A 195 -9.21 -22.59 20.36
CA TYR A 195 -9.59 -21.66 19.30
C TYR A 195 -9.33 -22.32 17.93
N PRO A 196 -10.17 -22.00 16.93
CA PRO A 196 -9.93 -22.44 15.56
C PRO A 196 -8.66 -21.81 15.01
N ASP A 197 -8.08 -22.47 14.02
CA ASP A 197 -6.85 -22.02 13.38
C ASP A 197 -7.06 -20.63 12.76
N GLY A 198 -6.10 -19.75 13.02
CA GLY A 198 -6.18 -18.34 12.69
C GLY A 198 -4.80 -17.77 12.37
N LEU A 199 -4.80 -16.66 11.65
CA LEU A 199 -3.58 -16.01 11.21
C LEU A 199 -2.94 -15.19 12.36
N PRO A 200 -1.60 -15.11 12.42
CA PRO A 200 -0.92 -14.26 13.38
C PRO A 200 -1.32 -12.79 13.18
N CYS A 201 -1.86 -12.17 14.23
CA CYS A 201 -2.31 -10.77 14.23
C CYS A 201 -1.27 -9.82 14.82
N GLY A 202 0.01 -9.97 14.43
CA GLY A 202 1.12 -9.16 14.93
C GLY A 202 1.05 -7.70 14.46
N SER A 203 0.59 -7.48 13.22
CA SER A 203 0.33 -6.17 12.64
C SER A 203 -1.04 -6.15 11.95
N ALA A 204 -1.46 -4.96 11.50
CA ALA A 204 -2.71 -4.80 10.75
C ALA A 204 -2.67 -5.50 9.38
N LYS A 205 -1.48 -5.69 8.79
CA LYS A 205 -1.27 -6.36 7.52
C LYS A 205 -0.74 -7.78 7.78
N VAL A 206 -1.55 -8.80 7.49
CA VAL A 206 -1.15 -10.21 7.68
C VAL A 206 0.12 -10.55 6.89
N ALA A 207 0.30 -9.91 5.72
CA ALA A 207 1.48 -10.07 4.86
C ALA A 207 2.81 -9.83 5.60
N ASP A 208 2.84 -9.01 6.66
CA ASP A 208 4.06 -8.75 7.45
C ASP A 208 4.55 -9.97 8.21
N SER A 209 3.65 -10.93 8.47
CA SER A 209 4.02 -12.21 9.10
C SER A 209 4.74 -13.15 8.12
N PHE A 210 4.70 -12.86 6.82
CA PHE A 210 5.25 -13.68 5.74
C PHE A 210 6.35 -12.92 5.00
N LEU A 211 7.45 -12.60 5.69
CA LEU A 211 8.60 -11.87 5.12
C LEU A 211 9.08 -12.48 3.79
N GLY A 212 9.15 -13.81 3.69
CA GLY A 212 9.58 -14.51 2.48
C GLY A 212 8.60 -14.42 1.30
N MET A 213 7.39 -13.95 1.53
CA MET A 213 6.38 -13.73 0.49
C MET A 213 6.26 -12.24 0.10
N GLN A 214 6.84 -11.32 0.88
CA GLN A 214 6.89 -9.92 0.48
C GLN A 214 7.93 -9.75 -0.64
N LYS A 215 7.49 -9.33 -1.82
CA LYS A 215 8.41 -8.87 -2.86
C LYS A 215 9.03 -7.55 -2.40
N THR A 216 10.18 -7.64 -1.76
CA THR A 216 11.09 -6.49 -1.71
C THR A 216 11.82 -6.39 -3.03
N THR A 217 11.95 -5.20 -3.58
CA THR A 217 12.79 -4.93 -4.77
C THR A 217 14.23 -5.35 -4.49
N CYS A 218 14.82 -6.18 -5.37
CA CYS A 218 16.23 -6.58 -5.29
C CYS A 218 17.22 -5.41 -5.47
N ALA A 219 16.74 -4.25 -5.88
CA ALA A 219 17.46 -2.98 -5.79
C ALA A 219 16.42 -1.86 -5.78
N GLY A 220 16.48 -0.96 -4.79
CA GLY A 220 15.80 0.35 -4.83
C GLY A 220 14.27 0.34 -4.76
N GLY A 221 13.73 1.00 -3.75
CA GLY A 221 12.32 1.10 -3.44
C GLY A 221 11.38 1.43 -4.60
N GLY A 222 10.53 0.45 -4.90
CA GLY A 222 9.16 0.58 -5.34
C GLY A 222 8.45 -0.60 -4.70
N SER A 223 7.61 -0.36 -3.69
CA SER A 223 6.99 -1.47 -2.97
C SER A 223 5.97 -2.14 -3.88
N VAL A 224 6.35 -3.21 -4.57
CA VAL A 224 5.37 -4.15 -5.12
C VAL A 224 4.85 -4.96 -3.94
N MET A 225 4.00 -4.31 -3.15
CA MET A 225 3.26 -4.96 -2.07
C MET A 225 2.33 -5.98 -2.71
N TRP A 226 1.94 -7.02 -1.95
CA TRP A 226 0.86 -7.93 -2.38
C TRP A 226 -0.44 -7.22 -2.77
N GLN A 227 -0.61 -5.98 -2.31
CA GLN A 227 -1.66 -5.05 -2.72
C GLN A 227 -1.73 -4.90 -4.24
N ASP A 228 -0.58 -4.84 -4.93
CA ASP A 228 -0.50 -4.75 -6.40
C ASP A 228 -0.91 -6.05 -7.09
N ILE A 229 -0.68 -7.21 -6.47
CA ILE A 229 -1.08 -8.52 -7.04
C ILE A 229 -2.60 -8.70 -6.89
N VAL A 230 -3.16 -8.26 -5.76
CA VAL A 230 -4.60 -8.32 -5.52
C VAL A 230 -5.33 -7.32 -6.41
N SER A 231 -4.85 -6.07 -6.53
CA SER A 231 -5.41 -5.08 -7.44
C SER A 231 -5.35 -5.54 -8.90
N GLN A 232 -4.21 -6.07 -9.36
CA GLN A 232 -4.09 -6.67 -10.69
C GLN A 232 -5.06 -7.85 -10.91
N ARG A 233 -5.33 -8.64 -9.86
CA ARG A 233 -6.30 -9.74 -9.94
C ARG A 233 -7.74 -9.25 -9.99
N GLU A 234 -8.09 -8.19 -9.26
CA GLU A 234 -9.39 -7.55 -9.32
C GLU A 234 -9.63 -6.86 -10.66
N GLU A 235 -8.67 -6.07 -11.13
CA GLU A 235 -8.68 -5.45 -12.46
C GLU A 235 -8.84 -6.50 -13.55
N ARG A 236 -8.22 -7.68 -13.39
CA ARG A 236 -8.43 -8.82 -14.29
C ARG A 236 -9.83 -9.41 -14.19
N ARG A 237 -10.42 -9.50 -13.00
CA ARG A 237 -11.79 -9.99 -12.84
C ARG A 237 -12.79 -9.06 -13.51
N GLU A 238 -12.60 -7.76 -13.36
CA GLU A 238 -13.37 -6.72 -14.06
C GLU A 238 -13.19 -6.84 -15.57
N TRP A 239 -11.94 -7.00 -16.03
CA TRP A 239 -11.61 -7.22 -17.44
C TRP A 239 -12.31 -8.46 -18.01
N LEU A 240 -12.21 -9.61 -17.35
CA LEU A 240 -12.83 -10.86 -17.80
C LEU A 240 -14.36 -10.76 -17.81
N ALA A 241 -14.96 -10.07 -16.83
CA ALA A 241 -16.39 -9.80 -16.82
C ALA A 241 -16.81 -8.94 -18.02
N ALA A 242 -16.08 -7.86 -18.31
CA ALA A 242 -16.32 -7.00 -19.46
C ALA A 242 -16.17 -7.76 -20.80
N VAL A 243 -15.10 -8.53 -20.96
CA VAL A 243 -14.85 -9.34 -22.15
C VAL A 243 -15.94 -10.41 -22.34
N SER A 244 -16.40 -11.05 -21.25
CA SER A 244 -17.49 -12.04 -21.32
C SER A 244 -18.87 -11.45 -21.65
N GLY A 245 -19.07 -10.16 -21.34
CA GLY A 245 -20.31 -9.44 -21.66
C GLY A 245 -20.37 -8.89 -23.08
N MET A 246 -19.25 -8.88 -23.80
CA MET A 246 -19.16 -8.36 -25.16
C MET A 246 -19.63 -9.40 -26.19
N ALA A 247 -20.21 -8.94 -27.31
CA ALA A 247 -20.60 -9.85 -28.38
C ALA A 247 -19.38 -10.49 -29.08
N ASP A 248 -19.44 -11.80 -29.35
CA ASP A 248 -18.39 -12.60 -29.99
C ASP A 248 -17.82 -11.97 -31.27
N ASP A 249 -18.70 -11.33 -32.04
CA ASP A 249 -18.37 -10.67 -33.30
C ASP A 249 -17.47 -9.44 -33.12
N HIS A 250 -17.66 -8.69 -32.04
CA HIS A 250 -16.82 -7.55 -31.67
C HIS A 250 -15.51 -8.03 -31.03
N PHE A 251 -15.56 -9.08 -30.20
CA PHE A 251 -14.37 -9.73 -29.65
C PHE A 251 -13.41 -10.22 -30.74
N LYS A 252 -13.94 -10.93 -31.75
CA LYS A 252 -13.16 -11.38 -32.92
C LYS A 252 -12.56 -10.20 -33.68
N THR A 253 -13.31 -9.11 -33.83
CA THR A 253 -12.83 -7.90 -34.51
C THR A 253 -11.66 -7.25 -33.77
N LEU A 254 -11.73 -7.15 -32.44
CA LEU A 254 -10.63 -6.64 -31.60
C LEU A 254 -9.40 -7.55 -31.65
N THR A 255 -9.60 -8.86 -31.53
CA THR A 255 -8.51 -9.86 -31.61
C THR A 255 -7.82 -9.83 -32.99
N LEU A 256 -8.59 -9.64 -34.06
CA LEU A 256 -8.04 -9.45 -35.40
C LEU A 256 -7.31 -8.12 -35.53
N ALA A 257 -7.83 -7.03 -34.93
CA ALA A 257 -7.21 -5.71 -34.96
C ALA A 257 -5.83 -5.69 -34.30
N VAL A 258 -5.60 -6.50 -33.26
CA VAL A 258 -4.27 -6.66 -32.62
C VAL A 258 -3.23 -7.23 -33.60
N LYS A 259 -3.66 -8.10 -34.52
CA LYS A 259 -2.78 -8.79 -35.47
C LYS A 259 -2.74 -8.14 -36.86
N ALA A 260 -3.75 -7.33 -37.20
CA ALA A 260 -3.89 -6.73 -38.51
C ALA A 260 -2.85 -5.63 -38.72
N SER A 261 -2.21 -5.66 -39.88
CA SER A 261 -1.28 -4.61 -40.30
C SER A 261 -2.02 -3.39 -40.86
N SER A 262 -3.29 -3.55 -41.25
CA SER A 262 -4.10 -2.47 -41.84
C SER A 262 -5.61 -2.63 -41.61
N LEU A 263 -6.33 -1.51 -41.63
CA LEU A 263 -7.81 -1.47 -41.56
C LEU A 263 -8.48 -2.27 -42.70
N LYS A 264 -7.78 -2.43 -43.83
CA LYS A 264 -8.26 -3.19 -44.98
C LYS A 264 -8.41 -4.67 -44.65
N GLU A 265 -7.48 -5.25 -43.88
CA GLU A 265 -7.51 -6.66 -43.48
C GLU A 265 -8.71 -6.94 -42.56
N ILE A 266 -9.04 -5.99 -41.66
CA ILE A 266 -10.21 -6.07 -40.80
C ILE A 266 -11.50 -6.14 -41.65
N GLY A 267 -11.66 -5.24 -42.63
CA GLY A 267 -12.82 -5.27 -43.52
C GLY A 267 -12.86 -6.50 -44.44
N GLN A 268 -11.70 -6.97 -44.91
CA GLN A 268 -11.60 -8.16 -45.74
C GLN A 268 -11.97 -9.45 -45.00
N SER A 269 -11.69 -9.53 -43.69
CA SER A 269 -12.10 -10.67 -42.86
C SER A 269 -13.61 -10.89 -42.82
N ARG A 270 -14.40 -9.82 -43.03
CA ARG A 270 -15.87 -9.84 -43.14
C ARG A 270 -16.38 -9.98 -44.60
N GLY A 271 -15.48 -10.17 -45.56
CA GLY A 271 -15.82 -10.37 -46.97
C GLY A 271 -15.91 -9.09 -47.81
N TYR A 272 -15.57 -7.93 -47.26
CA TYR A 272 -15.57 -6.67 -48.02
C TYR A 272 -14.33 -6.54 -48.91
N LYS A 273 -14.47 -5.87 -50.06
CA LYS A 273 -13.41 -5.75 -51.07
C LYS A 273 -13.09 -4.28 -51.39
N GLY A 274 -11.86 -4.04 -51.87
CA GLY A 274 -11.43 -2.75 -52.37
C GLY A 274 -11.39 -1.65 -51.31
N GLN A 275 -11.69 -0.41 -51.72
CA GLN A 275 -11.69 0.76 -50.86
C GLN A 275 -12.77 0.70 -49.77
N TYR A 276 -13.90 0.04 -50.08
CA TYR A 276 -14.99 -0.19 -49.12
C TYR A 276 -14.56 -1.04 -47.92
N ALA A 277 -13.59 -1.96 -48.10
CA ALA A 277 -13.04 -2.73 -46.99
C ALA A 277 -12.34 -1.85 -45.95
N ILE A 278 -11.73 -0.73 -46.35
CA ILE A 278 -11.05 0.19 -45.43
C ILE A 278 -12.08 0.93 -44.58
N GLU A 279 -13.14 1.45 -45.20
CA GLU A 279 -14.21 2.15 -44.48
C GLU A 279 -15.01 1.21 -43.59
N ALA A 280 -15.35 0.02 -44.08
CA ALA A 280 -16.02 -1.01 -43.29
C ALA A 280 -15.15 -1.46 -42.12
N GLY A 281 -13.86 -1.69 -42.33
CA GLY A 281 -12.90 -2.03 -41.27
C GLY A 281 -12.81 -0.94 -40.20
N ARG A 282 -12.76 0.33 -40.60
CA ARG A 282 -12.79 1.47 -39.67
C ARG A 282 -14.08 1.50 -38.84
N ARG A 283 -15.24 1.37 -39.47
CA ARG A 283 -16.54 1.39 -38.78
C ARG A 283 -16.69 0.23 -37.80
N LEU A 284 -16.26 -0.97 -38.21
CA LEU A 284 -16.30 -2.16 -37.37
C LEU A 284 -15.38 -2.02 -36.15
N LEU A 285 -14.18 -1.46 -36.33
CA LEU A 285 -13.23 -1.24 -35.24
C LEU A 285 -13.76 -0.24 -34.22
N VAL A 286 -14.33 0.88 -34.69
CA VAL A 286 -14.93 1.90 -33.80
C VAL A 286 -16.11 1.28 -33.04
N ALA A 287 -17.02 0.58 -33.71
CA ALA A 287 -18.15 -0.07 -33.05
C ALA A 287 -17.73 -1.13 -32.02
N ALA A 288 -16.66 -1.89 -32.30
CA ALA A 288 -16.12 -2.86 -31.35
C ALA A 288 -15.43 -2.18 -30.14
N ASN A 289 -14.76 -1.06 -30.36
CA ASN A 289 -14.16 -0.25 -29.31
C ASN A 289 -15.21 0.39 -28.39
N ASP A 290 -16.28 0.96 -28.96
CA ASP A 290 -17.38 1.56 -28.20
C ASP A 290 -18.08 0.50 -27.33
N ASN A 291 -18.34 -0.69 -27.89
CA ASN A 291 -18.92 -1.80 -27.12
C ASN A 291 -18.00 -2.26 -25.97
N LEU A 292 -16.68 -2.31 -26.20
CA LEU A 292 -15.73 -2.63 -25.13
C LEU A 292 -15.73 -1.54 -24.03
N ALA A 293 -15.81 -0.26 -24.39
CA ALA A 293 -15.90 0.83 -23.42
C ALA A 293 -17.17 0.71 -22.57
N ASP A 294 -18.32 0.47 -23.19
CA ASP A 294 -19.60 0.26 -22.49
C ASP A 294 -19.54 -0.97 -21.56
N ALA A 295 -18.94 -2.07 -22.02
CA ALA A 295 -18.78 -3.28 -21.22
C ALA A 295 -17.87 -3.05 -19.99
N LEU A 296 -16.81 -2.24 -20.13
CA LEU A 296 -15.94 -1.86 -19.02
C LEU A 296 -16.66 -0.97 -18.00
N GLU A 297 -17.48 -0.03 -18.44
CA GLU A 297 -18.31 0.79 -17.55
C GLU A 297 -19.33 -0.06 -16.78
N LEU A 298 -19.99 -0.99 -17.47
CA LEU A 298 -20.92 -1.93 -16.85
C LEU A 298 -20.23 -2.79 -15.78
N ALA A 299 -19.07 -3.36 -16.07
CA ALA A 299 -18.29 -4.16 -15.11
C ALA A 299 -17.90 -3.35 -13.86
N LYS A 300 -17.47 -2.09 -14.04
CA LYS A 300 -17.16 -1.18 -12.92
C LYS A 300 -18.40 -0.84 -12.09
N SER A 301 -19.54 -0.59 -12.73
CA SER A 301 -20.79 -0.30 -12.03
C SER A 301 -21.29 -1.49 -11.20
N ALA A 302 -21.13 -2.72 -11.73
CA ALA A 302 -21.48 -3.95 -11.02
C ALA A 302 -20.63 -4.13 -9.75
N LYS A 303 -19.32 -3.87 -9.83
CA LYS A 303 -18.42 -3.88 -8.66
C LYS A 303 -18.90 -2.92 -7.56
N ASN A 304 -19.24 -1.69 -7.92
CA ASN A 304 -19.70 -0.69 -6.96
C ASN A 304 -21.03 -1.08 -6.30
N SER A 305 -21.93 -1.76 -7.02
CA SER A 305 -23.22 -2.23 -6.48
C SER A 305 -23.10 -3.38 -5.48
N THR A 306 -22.04 -4.21 -5.58
CA THR A 306 -21.78 -5.32 -4.65
C THR A 306 -21.05 -4.89 -3.37
N ALA A 307 -20.56 -3.64 -3.32
CA ALA A 307 -19.82 -3.08 -2.18
C ALA A 307 -20.70 -2.33 -1.16
N THR A 308 -22.00 -2.16 -1.45
CA THR A 308 -23.05 -1.66 -0.52
C THR A 308 -23.82 -2.80 0.12
#